data_AF-A0A2W4QWW1-F1
#
_entry.id   AF-A0A2W4QWW1-F1
#
_cell.length_a   1.000
_cell.length_b   1.000
_cell.length_c   1.000
_cell.angle_alpha   90.00
_cell.angle_beta   90.00
_cell.angle_gamma   90.00
#
_symmetry.space_group_name_H-M   'P 1'
#
loop_
_entity.id
_entity.type
_entity.pdbx_description
1 polymer ?
#
loop_
_entity_poly.entity_id
_entity_poly.type
_entity_poly.pdbx_seq_one_letter_code
_entity_poly.pdbx_strand_id
1 'polypeptide(L)' 'MTDAQQLQEQGVKLFRQRDYEAAARVFEQAKLAYEADGQPLLAAEMQTNIGLVHRALGENQQAWM' A
#
# COMPACT_ATOMS: atom_id res chain seq x y z
N MET A 1 12.70 6.47 -14.16
CA MET A 1 12.71 5.20 -13.40
C MET A 1 12.74 5.53 -11.92
N THR A 2 11.58 5.77 -11.28
CA THR A 2 11.37 5.60 -9.81
C THR A 2 9.97 5.92 -9.26
N ASP A 3 8.93 6.18 -10.06
CA ASP A 3 7.60 6.51 -9.49
C ASP A 3 7.02 5.38 -8.63
N ALA A 4 7.12 4.12 -9.07
CA ALA A 4 6.56 2.97 -8.34
C ALA A 4 7.20 2.76 -6.96
N GLN A 5 8.54 2.85 -6.88
CA GLN A 5 9.27 2.70 -5.62
C GLN A 5 8.99 3.86 -4.66
N GLN A 6 8.93 5.09 -5.17
CA GLN A 6 8.60 6.26 -4.34
C GLN A 6 7.17 6.15 -3.77
N LEU A 7 6.21 5.70 -4.58
CA LEU A 7 4.86 5.40 -4.12
C LEU A 7 4.88 4.30 -3.05
N GLN A 8 5.61 3.21 -3.25
CA GLN A 8 5.76 2.16 -2.25
C GLN A 8 6.30 2.70 -0.90
N GLU A 9 7.38 3.47 -0.93
CA GLU A 9 7.98 4.07 0.27
C GLU A 9 7.00 5.03 0.99
N GLN A 10 6.24 5.81 0.22
CA GLN A 10 5.20 6.68 0.76
C GLN A 10 4.06 5.87 1.40
N GLY A 11 3.61 4.79 0.78
CA GLY A 11 2.61 3.88 1.33
C GLY A 11 3.06 3.27 2.66
N VAL A 12 4.32 2.84 2.75
CA VAL A 12 4.92 2.34 3.99
C VAL A 12 4.93 3.41 5.08
N LYS A 13 5.26 4.66 4.73
CA LYS A 13 5.24 5.78 5.68
C LYS A 13 3.84 6.05 6.22
N LEU A 14 2.83 6.09 5.35
CA LEU A 14 1.42 6.29 5.73
C LEU A 14 0.90 5.14 6.62
N PHE A 15 1.23 3.90 6.28
CA PHE A 15 0.88 2.74 7.09
C PHE A 15 1.46 2.84 8.52
N ARG A 16 2.73 3.26 8.64
CA ARG A 16 3.37 3.49 9.95
C ARG A 16 2.72 4.63 10.73
N GLN A 17 2.19 5.63 10.04
CA GLN A 17 1.43 6.74 10.62
C GLN A 17 -0.01 6.35 10.98
N ARG A 18 -0.42 5.10 10.72
CA ARG A 18 -1.80 4.59 10.87
C ARG A 18 -2.81 5.28 9.96
N ASP A 19 -2.34 5.99 8.93
CA ASP A 19 -3.19 6.53 7.87
C ASP A 19 -3.44 5.42 6.84
N TYR A 20 -4.24 4.43 7.25
CA TYR A 20 -4.46 3.20 6.50
C TYR A 20 -5.21 3.46 5.19
N GLU A 21 -6.16 4.40 5.16
CA GLU A 21 -6.89 4.72 3.93
C GLU A 21 -5.97 5.34 2.88
N ALA A 22 -5.12 6.29 3.27
CA ALA A 22 -4.14 6.87 2.35
C ALA A 22 -3.09 5.83 1.92
N ALA A 23 -2.63 4.98 2.84
CA ALA A 23 -1.69 3.90 2.54
C ALA A 23 -2.23 2.94 1.47
N ALA A 24 -3.50 2.52 1.57
CA ALA A 24 -4.13 1.65 0.57
C ALA A 24 -4.13 2.27 -0.83
N ARG A 25 -4.53 3.56 -0.93
CA ARG A 25 -4.56 4.28 -2.22
C ARG A 25 -3.17 4.39 -2.85
N VAL A 26 -2.16 4.65 -2.04
CA VAL A 26 -0.77 4.80 -2.52
C VAL A 26 -0.19 3.45 -2.95
N PHE A 27 -0.44 2.37 -2.22
CA PHE A 27 -0.01 1.03 -2.65
C PHE A 27 -0.73 0.56 -3.93
N GLU A 28 -1.99 0.94 -4.15
CA GLU A 28 -2.69 0.67 -5.40
C GLU A 28 -2.03 1.39 -6.59
N GLN A 29 -1.61 2.65 -6.41
CA GLN A 29 -0.85 3.39 -7.43
C GLN A 29 0.52 2.74 -7.70
N ALA A 30 1.24 2.34 -6.64
CA ALA A 30 2.51 1.63 -6.78
C ALA A 30 2.35 0.30 -7.55
N LYS A 31 1.27 -0.46 -7.26
CA LYS A 31 0.94 -1.70 -7.96
C LYS A 31 0.77 -1.46 -9.46
N LEU A 32 -0.08 -0.50 -9.84
CA LEU A 32 -0.34 -0.19 -11.25
C LEU A 32 0.93 0.27 -11.97
N ALA A 33 1.79 1.04 -11.29
CA ALA A 33 3.07 1.46 -11.85
C ALA A 33 4.02 0.27 -12.07
N TYR A 34 4.10 -0.67 -11.12
CA TYR A 34 4.88 -1.89 -11.29
C TYR A 34 4.32 -2.82 -12.38
N GLU A 35 3.00 -2.91 -12.53
CA GLU A 35 2.37 -3.66 -13.62
C GLU A 35 2.70 -3.04 -14.99
N ALA A 36 2.63 -1.71 -15.09
CA ALA A 36 2.97 -0.98 -16.32
C ALA A 36 4.46 -1.11 -16.71
N ASP A 37 5.35 -1.17 -15.72
CA ASP A 37 6.79 -1.39 -15.92
C ASP A 37 7.15 -2.88 -16.17
N GLY A 38 6.18 -3.79 -16.18
CA GLY A 38 6.44 -5.23 -16.39
C GLY A 38 7.12 -5.90 -15.21
N GLN A 39 6.88 -5.42 -13.99
CA GLN A 39 7.45 -5.91 -12.73
C GLN A 39 6.38 -6.62 -11.86
N PRO A 40 5.85 -7.78 -12.29
CA PRO A 40 4.72 -8.44 -11.63
C PRO A 40 5.01 -8.91 -10.20
N LEU A 41 6.28 -9.22 -9.88
CA LEU A 41 6.67 -9.59 -8.52
C LEU A 41 6.47 -8.44 -7.53
N LEU A 42 6.86 -7.22 -7.93
CA LEU A 42 6.70 -6.02 -7.12
C LEU A 42 5.22 -5.59 -7.05
N ALA A 43 4.44 -5.78 -8.12
CA ALA A 43 3.00 -5.59 -8.07
C ALA A 43 2.33 -6.54 -7.05
N ALA A 44 2.72 -7.81 -7.01
CA ALA A 44 2.22 -8.78 -6.03
C ALA A 44 2.63 -8.42 -4.58
N GLU A 45 3.82 -7.86 -4.38
CA GLU A 45 4.21 -7.30 -3.10
C GLU A 45 3.27 -6.16 -2.68
N MET A 46 2.87 -5.28 -3.61
CA MET A 46 1.93 -4.20 -3.30
C MET A 46 0.54 -4.73 -2.94
N GLN A 47 0.07 -5.80 -3.60
CA GLN A 47 -1.16 -6.49 -3.21
C GLN A 47 -1.09 -7.04 -1.77
N THR A 48 0.06 -7.59 -1.38
CA THR A 48 0.29 -8.04 0.00
C THR A 48 0.20 -6.86 0.98
N ASN A 49 0.83 -5.74 0.66
CA ASN A 49 0.77 -4.53 1.48
C ASN A 49 -0.66 -3.98 1.62
N ILE A 50 -1.44 -3.98 0.54
CA ILE A 50 -2.87 -3.60 0.57
C ILE A 50 -3.66 -4.52 1.50
N GLY A 51 -3.42 -5.84 1.45
CA GLY A 51 -4.06 -6.79 2.37
C GLY A 51 -3.74 -6.51 3.85
N LEU A 52 -2.48 -6.19 4.16
CA LEU A 52 -2.07 -5.80 5.51
C LEU A 52 -2.74 -4.50 5.97
N VAL A 53 -2.90 -3.53 5.06
CA VAL A 53 -3.60 -2.27 5.34
C VAL A 53 -5.07 -2.51 5.66
N HIS A 54 -5.78 -3.34 4.89
CA HIS A 54 -7.19 -3.65 5.16
C HIS A 54 -7.39 -4.34 6.50
N ARG A 55 -6.50 -5.27 6.85
CA ARG A 55 -6.52 -5.90 8.17
C ARG A 55 -6.34 -4.87 9.28
N ALA A 56 -5.32 -4.02 9.16
CA ALA A 56 -5.04 -2.99 10.17
C ALA A 56 -6.18 -1.96 10.28
N LEU A 57 -6.82 -1.60 9.17
CA LEU A 57 -7.98 -0.70 9.16
C LEU A 57 -9.17 -1.32 9.91
N GLY A 58 -9.46 -2.59 9.67
CA GLY A 58 -10.53 -3.31 10.39
C GLY A 58 -10.26 -3.43 11.88
N GLU A 59 -9.04 -3.82 12.26
CA GLU A 59 -8.59 -3.88 13.67
C GLU A 59 -8.64 -2.49 14.34
N ASN A 60 -8.28 -1.43 13.59
CA ASN A 60 -8.34 -0.07 14.09
C ASN A 60 -9.79 0.34 14.36
N GLN A 61 -10.69 0.19 13.39
CA GLN A 61 -12.11 0.53 13.54
C GLN A 61 -12.76 -0.19 14.73
N GLN A 62 -12.38 -1.45 14.99
CA GLN A 62 -12.85 -2.20 16.17
C GLN A 62 -12.34 -1.64 17.49
N ALA A 63 -11.13 -1.06 17.53
CA ALA A 63 -10.55 -0.51 18.75
C ALA A 63 -11.20 0.81 19.21
N TRP A 64 -11.97 1.49 18.35
CA TRP A 64 -12.71 2.71 18.69
C TRP A 64 -14.21 2.47 18.95
N MET A 65 -14.66 1.21 18.97
CA MET A 65 -16.02 0.81 19.39
C MET A 65 -16.02 0.36 20.85
#